data_AF-A0A3S4HLT8-F1
#
_entry.id   AF-A0A3S4HLT8-F1
#
_cell.length_a   1.000
_cell.length_b   1.000
_cell.length_c   1.000
_cell.angle_alpha   90.00
_cell.angle_beta   90.00
_cell.angle_gamma   90.00
#
_symmetry.space_group_name_H-M   'P 1'
#
loop_
_entity.id
_entity.type
_entity.pdbx_description
1 polymer ?
#
loop_
_entity_poly.entity_id
_entity_poly.type
_entity_poly.pdbx_seq_one_letter_code
_entity_poly.pdbx_strand_id
1 'polypeptide(L)' 'MLDKQGQLLTGLTAQRIDELFADGTISGGMLPKISSALDAARNGVNSVHVIDGRVKHALLLEILTAAGVGTMIRA' A
#
# COMPACT_ATOMS: atom_id res chain seq x y z
N MET A 1 -4.91 -1.96 1.92
CA MET A 1 -5.94 -1.32 1.06
C MET A 1 -6.80 -2.41 0.45
N LEU A 2 -8.10 -2.18 0.27
CA LEU A 2 -9.01 -3.21 -0.25
C LEU A 2 -9.34 -2.95 -1.72
N ASP A 3 -9.56 -4.00 -2.50
CA ASP A 3 -10.20 -3.91 -3.80
C ASP A 3 -11.72 -3.71 -3.66
N LYS A 4 -12.42 -3.63 -4.80
CA LYS A 4 -13.89 -3.48 -4.84
C LYS A 4 -14.64 -4.68 -4.24
N GLN A 5 -13.97 -5.82 -4.07
CA GLN A 5 -14.49 -7.05 -3.49
C GLN A 5 -14.12 -7.17 -1.99
N GLY A 6 -13.46 -6.15 -1.42
CA GLY A 6 -13.07 -6.13 -0.02
C GLY A 6 -11.83 -6.97 0.29
N GLN A 7 -11.06 -7.41 -0.71
CA GLN A 7 -9.85 -8.20 -0.51
C GLN A 7 -8.61 -7.30 -0.38
N LEU A 8 -7.68 -7.70 0.48
CA LEU A 8 -6.45 -6.94 0.70
C LEU A 8 -5.56 -7.00 -0.55
N LEU A 9 -5.26 -5.83 -1.11
CA LEU A 9 -4.28 -5.68 -2.17
C LEU A 9 -2.87 -5.60 -1.58
N THR A 10 -1.95 -6.44 -2.07
CA THR A 10 -0.55 -6.51 -1.65
C THR A 10 0.37 -6.51 -2.86
N GLY A 11 1.65 -6.15 -2.68
CA GLY A 11 2.66 -6.20 -3.74
C GLY A 11 2.34 -5.32 -4.96
N LEU A 12 1.93 -4.08 -4.72
CA LEU A 12 1.50 -3.19 -5.80
C LEU A 12 2.71 -2.52 -6.48
N THR A 13 2.67 -2.49 -7.81
CA THR A 13 3.58 -1.71 -8.64
C THR A 13 3.00 -0.32 -8.91
N ALA A 14 3.84 0.62 -9.32
CA ALA A 14 3.42 1.95 -9.76
C ALA A 14 2.30 1.91 -10.81
N GLN A 15 2.48 1.06 -11.83
CA GLN A 15 1.48 0.90 -12.90
C GLN A 15 0.13 0.41 -12.35
N ARG A 16 0.15 -0.61 -11.46
CA ARG A 16 -1.09 -1.14 -10.90
C ARG A 16 -1.80 -0.11 -10.04
N ILE A 17 -1.05 0.76 -9.35
CA ILE A 17 -1.62 1.87 -8.57
C ILE A 17 -2.32 2.87 -9.49
N ASP A 18 -1.70 3.24 -10.61
CA ASP A 18 -2.30 4.17 -11.58
C ASP A 18 -3.61 3.62 -12.16
N GLU A 19 -3.68 2.32 -12.44
CA GLU A 19 -4.92 1.63 -12.85
C GLU A 19 -6.01 1.70 -11.78
N LEU A 20 -5.64 1.49 -10.51
CA LEU A 20 -6.56 1.53 -9.38
C LEU A 20 -7.02 2.95 -9.02
N PHE A 21 -6.26 3.98 -9.43
CA PHE A 21 -6.75 5.36 -9.42
C PHE A 21 -7.78 5.58 -10.53
N ALA A 22 -7.46 5.15 -11.75
CA ALA A 22 -8.32 5.34 -12.91
C ALA A 22 -9.67 4.63 -12.76
N ASP A 23 -9.70 3.44 -12.15
CA ASP A 23 -10.92 2.67 -11.94
C ASP A 23 -11.72 3.08 -10.69
N GLY A 24 -11.21 4.04 -9.91
CA GLY A 24 -11.83 4.59 -8.71
C GLY A 24 -11.73 3.72 -7.45
N THR A 25 -10.99 2.61 -7.48
CA THR A 25 -10.76 1.76 -6.29
C THR A 25 -10.03 2.54 -5.19
N ILE A 26 -9.02 3.33 -5.56
CA ILE A 26 -8.34 4.23 -4.62
C ILE A 26 -9.00 5.59 -4.67
N SER A 27 -9.64 5.97 -3.58
CA SER A 27 -10.38 7.24 -3.49
C SER A 27 -10.30 7.87 -2.10
N GLY A 28 -10.79 9.11 -2.00
CA GLY A 28 -10.83 9.86 -0.74
C GLY A 28 -9.44 10.04 -0.11
N GLY A 29 -9.36 9.85 1.20
CA GLY A 29 -8.11 10.04 1.95
C GLY A 29 -7.00 9.04 1.62
N MET A 30 -7.28 7.98 0.87
CA MET A 30 -6.24 7.05 0.40
C MET A 30 -5.44 7.60 -0.77
N LEU A 31 -6.02 8.49 -1.58
CA LEU A 31 -5.36 9.08 -2.73
C LEU A 31 -4.06 9.81 -2.34
N PRO A 32 -4.07 10.79 -1.40
CA PRO A 32 -2.82 11.45 -0.99
C PRO A 32 -1.83 10.50 -0.31
N LYS A 33 -2.29 9.45 0.39
CA LYS A 33 -1.41 8.48 1.06
C LYS A 33 -0.62 7.64 0.05
N ILE A 34 -1.30 7.19 -1.01
CA ILE A 34 -0.68 6.37 -2.06
C ILE A 34 0.20 7.23 -2.95
N SER A 35 -0.20 8.47 -3.27
CA SER A 35 0.66 9.41 -4.00
C SER A 35 2.00 9.65 -3.27
N SER A 36 1.98 9.93 -1.97
CA SER A 36 3.22 10.11 -1.20
C SER A 36 4.08 8.84 -1.13
N ALA A 37 3.45 7.65 -1.04
CA ALA A 37 4.18 6.38 -1.05
C ALA A 37 4.86 6.13 -2.41
N LEU A 38 4.17 6.44 -3.50
CA LEU A 38 4.69 6.31 -4.86
C LEU A 38 5.83 7.29 -5.11
N ASP A 39 5.69 8.54 -4.66
CA ASP A 39 6.75 9.54 -4.74
C ASP A 39 8.00 9.09 -3.97
N ALA A 40 7.84 8.55 -2.76
CA ALA A 40 8.96 8.00 -2.00
C ALA A 40 9.65 6.84 -2.74
N ALA A 41 8.89 5.88 -3.27
CA ALA A 41 9.43 4.77 -4.05
C ALA A 41 10.20 5.25 -5.29
N ARG A 42 9.64 6.21 -6.05
CA ARG A 42 10.30 6.83 -7.22
C ARG A 42 11.59 7.57 -6.87
N ASN A 43 11.72 8.06 -5.64
CA ASN A 43 12.91 8.77 -5.15
C ASN A 43 13.92 7.86 -4.41
N GLY A 44 13.85 6.54 -4.64
CA GLY A 44 14.89 5.60 -4.19
C GLY A 44 14.61 4.92 -2.85
N VAL A 45 13.42 5.06 -2.28
CA VAL A 45 12.99 4.22 -1.16
C VAL A 45 12.72 2.80 -1.67
N ASN A 46 13.35 1.80 -1.06
CA ASN A 46 13.27 0.40 -1.51
C ASN A 46 11.83 -0.15 -1.46
N SER A 47 11.11 0.12 -0.38
CA SER A 47 9.71 -0.25 -0.24
C SER A 47 8.98 0.69 0.70
N VAL A 48 7.70 0.91 0.41
CA VAL A 48 6.78 1.62 1.30
C VAL A 48 5.68 0.66 1.74
N HIS A 49 5.37 0.66 3.03
CA HIS A 49 4.40 -0.25 3.62
C HIS A 49 3.24 0.54 4.22
N VAL A 50 2.03 0.25 3.76
CA VAL A 50 0.79 0.83 4.29
C VAL A 50 0.10 -0.21 5.16
N ILE A 51 0.15 0.00 6.47
CA ILE A 51 -0.35 -0.94 7.49
C ILE A 51 -1.54 -0.35 8.27
N ASP A 52 -2.40 -1.22 8.81
CA ASP A 52 -3.48 -0.82 9.72
C ASP A 52 -2.94 -0.62 11.14
N GLY A 53 -2.78 0.65 11.53
CA GLY A 53 -2.27 1.03 12.85
C GLY A 53 -3.18 0.65 14.03
N ARG A 54 -4.41 0.19 13.80
CA ARG A 54 -5.31 -0.30 14.85
C ARG A 54 -4.96 -1.73 15.30
N VAL A 55 -4.23 -2.48 14.48
CA VAL A 55 -3.77 -3.83 14.80
C VAL A 55 -2.63 -3.74 15.82
N LYS A 56 -2.75 -4.47 16.94
CA LYS A 56 -1.70 -4.53 17.95
C LYS A 56 -0.42 -5.07 17.33
N HIS A 57 0.69 -4.38 17.59
CA HIS A 57 2.01 -4.74 17.06
C HIS A 57 2.09 -4.75 15.52
N ALA A 58 1.23 -4.02 14.80
CA ALA A 58 1.20 -3.98 13.33
C ALA A 58 2.59 -3.79 12.69
N LEU A 59 3.42 -2.90 13.25
CA LEU A 59 4.77 -2.67 12.75
C LEU A 59 5.68 -3.90 12.89
N LEU A 60 5.62 -4.60 14.03
CA LEU A 60 6.41 -5.80 14.26
C LEU A 60 5.93 -6.95 13.37
N LEU A 61 4.62 -7.10 13.21
CA LEU A 61 4.04 -8.11 12.31
C LEU A 61 4.48 -7.87 10.86
N GLU A 62 4.52 -6.63 10.42
CA GLU A 62 4.94 -6.28 9.06
C GLU A 62 6.42 -6.59 8.80
N ILE A 63 7.30 -6.33 9.78
CA ILE A 63 8.75 -6.45 9.59
C ILE A 63 9.25 -7.88 9.89
N LEU A 64 8.65 -8.56 10.86
CA LEU A 64 9.14 -9.84 11.37
C LEU A 64 8.44 -11.06 10.75
N THR A 65 7.53 -10.86 9.78
CA THR A 65 6.85 -11.96 9.08
C THR A 65 7.02 -11.84 7.57
N ALA A 66 7.21 -12.99 6.90
CA ALA A 66 7.36 -13.02 5.45
C ALA A 66 6.06 -12.66 4.70
N ALA A 67 4.90 -12.91 5.32
CA ALA A 67 3.61 -12.62 4.72
C ALA A 67 3.28 -11.11 4.76
N GLY A 68 3.74 -10.38 5.78
CA GLY A 68 3.26 -9.03 6.07
C GLY A 68 1.76 -9.02 6.40
N VAL A 69 1.27 -7.88 6.87
CA VAL A 69 -0.15 -7.64 7.19
C VAL A 69 -0.73 -6.43 6.45
N GLY A 70 0.10 -5.69 5.69
CA GLY A 70 -0.28 -4.49 4.97
C GLY A 70 -0.20 -4.59 3.44
N THR A 71 -0.30 -3.42 2.81
CA THR A 71 -0.04 -3.23 1.38
C THR A 71 1.39 -2.74 1.20
N MET A 72 2.21 -3.53 0.51
CA MET A 72 3.58 -3.16 0.13
C MET A 72 3.59 -2.54 -1.26
N ILE A 73 4.30 -1.42 -1.41
CA ILE A 73 4.53 -0.70 -2.67
C ILE A 73 6.02 -0.74 -2.95
N ARG A 74 6.39 -1.09 -4.18
CA ARG A 74 7.77 -1.10 -4.66
C ARG A 74 7.90 -0.21 -5.90
N ALA A 75 9.11 0.33 -6.09
CA ALA A 75 9.49 1.00 -7.33
C ALA A 75 9.39 0.06 -8.53
#